data_AF-A0A0H5NS34-F1
#
_entry.id   AF-A0A0H5NS34-F1
#
_cell.length_a   1.000
_cell.length_b   1.000
_cell.length_c   1.000
_cell.angle_alpha   90.00
_cell.angle_beta   90.00
_cell.angle_gamma   90.00
#
_symmetry.space_group_name_H-M   'P 1'
#
loop_
_entity.id
_entity.type
_entity.pdbx_description
1 polymer ?
#
loop_
_entity_poly.entity_id
_entity_poly.type
_entity_poly.pdbx_seq_one_letter_code
_entity_poly.pdbx_strand_id
1 'polypeptide(L)'
;MVGRTGRYRYFPIAGTAVMALGLLLMSTMGRETSTWLESLYMLILGLGIGLAMQVLTIVVQNTVPYADLGTATSGVTFFRTLGSAFGTAVFGTLYSNQLTPNLTAALTEVRVVSPEAAADPETLRGLPAEQAVPIIDAYAMSIEHVFRWVVPVALIGFVVAWFLKEVPLRDSARTAAGEVGEGFSAPQSADRADLLERTVAEALRRARAQGPVTPAILADAGGGMGRGEAWVLGQIALHTRLRGAARLSAIAAAHRLPEEVLEPFFARVAAAGQVEIGADEVRLTPAGEAQMDRVRAAWRRWLRERLQLADDGDPRDRELLEQALDVIANKLLDEQLHEPEAVAVR
;
A
#
# COMPACT_ATOMS: atom_id res chain seq x y z
N MET A 1 6.85 -18.06 20.59
CA MET A 1 5.98 -18.91 21.45
C MET A 1 4.56 -19.09 20.91
N VAL A 2 4.36 -18.96 19.59
CA VAL A 2 3.04 -19.06 18.94
C VAL A 2 2.87 -20.38 18.15
N GLY A 3 3.95 -21.11 17.88
CA GLY A 3 3.92 -22.36 17.10
C GLY A 3 3.51 -23.63 17.85
N ARG A 4 3.15 -23.59 19.14
CA ARG A 4 2.92 -24.81 19.96
C ARG A 4 1.52 -25.00 20.55
N THR A 5 0.63 -24.01 20.51
CA THR A 5 -0.67 -24.08 21.22
C THR A 5 -1.91 -24.01 20.33
N GLY A 6 -1.80 -23.62 19.06
CA GLY A 6 -2.93 -23.68 18.11
C GLY A 6 -4.17 -22.85 18.48
N ARG A 7 -4.14 -22.08 19.58
CA ARG A 7 -5.26 -21.29 20.11
C ARG A 7 -4.94 -19.81 20.02
N TYR A 8 -5.51 -19.14 19.03
CA TYR A 8 -5.30 -17.71 18.75
C TYR A 8 -6.45 -16.80 19.24
N ARG A 9 -7.51 -17.38 19.82
CA ARG A 9 -8.70 -16.64 20.32
C ARG A 9 -8.39 -15.58 21.38
N TYR A 10 -7.26 -15.71 22.08
CA TYR A 10 -6.89 -14.76 23.12
C TYR A 10 -6.41 -13.42 22.56
N PHE A 11 -5.89 -13.36 21.33
CA PHE A 11 -5.37 -12.12 20.75
C PHE A 11 -6.46 -11.08 20.42
N PRO A 12 -7.57 -11.42 19.72
CA PRO A 12 -8.63 -10.44 19.48
C PRO A 12 -9.34 -10.03 20.77
N ILE A 13 -9.49 -10.96 21.72
CA ILE A 13 -10.06 -10.67 23.04
C ILE A 13 -9.15 -9.73 23.84
N ALA A 14 -7.83 -9.97 23.83
CA ALA A 14 -6.88 -9.09 24.50
C ALA A 14 -6.83 -7.70 23.85
N GLY A 15 -6.79 -7.62 22.52
CA GLY A 15 -6.80 -6.35 21.80
C GLY A 15 -8.06 -5.52 22.08
N THR A 16 -9.24 -6.15 22.02
CA THR A 16 -10.51 -5.49 22.35
C THR A 16 -10.64 -5.16 23.83
N ALA A 17 -10.07 -5.95 24.74
CA ALA A 17 -9.99 -5.62 26.16
C ALA A 17 -9.14 -4.38 26.43
N VAL A 18 -7.95 -4.30 25.81
CA VAL A 18 -7.05 -3.15 25.92
C VAL A 18 -7.70 -1.90 25.33
N MET A 19 -8.39 -2.02 24.20
CA MET A 19 -9.16 -0.93 23.59
C MET A 19 -10.30 -0.46 24.50
N ALA A 20 -11.11 -1.39 25.04
CA ALA A 20 -12.19 -1.04 25.96
C ALA A 20 -11.66 -0.39 27.25
N LEU A 21 -10.53 -0.86 27.78
CA LEU A 21 -9.86 -0.24 28.92
C LEU A 21 -9.36 1.17 28.59
N GLY A 22 -8.74 1.37 27.42
CA GLY A 22 -8.29 2.70 26.97
C GLY A 22 -9.45 3.70 26.84
N LEU A 23 -10.57 3.26 26.27
CA LEU A 23 -11.79 4.07 26.15
C LEU A 23 -12.43 4.37 27.50
N LEU A 24 -12.44 3.40 28.42
CA LEU A 24 -12.90 3.60 29.79
C LEU A 24 -12.03 4.63 30.53
N LEU A 25 -10.70 4.52 30.42
CA LEU A 25 -9.77 5.48 31.01
C LEU A 25 -9.97 6.88 30.42
N MET A 26 -10.14 7.01 29.09
CA MET A 26 -10.46 8.29 28.47
C MET A 26 -11.78 8.88 28.96
N SER A 27 -12.79 8.05 29.26
CA SER A 27 -14.07 8.53 29.81
C SER A 27 -13.96 9.13 31.22
N THR A 28 -12.84 8.88 31.92
CA THR A 28 -12.56 9.46 33.24
C THR A 28 -11.73 10.74 33.18
N MET A 29 -11.36 11.21 31.98
CA MET A 29 -10.62 12.47 31.85
C MET A 29 -11.49 13.67 32.22
N GLY A 30 -10.95 14.51 33.10
CA GLY A 30 -11.47 15.82 33.43
C GLY A 30 -10.39 16.90 33.31
N ARG A 31 -10.70 18.13 33.75
CA ARG A 31 -9.80 19.30 33.61
C ARG A 31 -8.52 19.24 34.42
N GLU A 32 -8.50 18.45 35.48
CA GLU A 32 -7.34 18.26 36.37
C GLU A 32 -6.39 17.15 35.86
N THR A 33 -6.69 16.54 34.71
CA THR A 33 -5.89 15.42 34.19
C THR A 33 -4.53 15.91 33.70
N SER A 34 -3.45 15.31 34.20
CA SER A 34 -2.09 15.65 33.74
C SER A 34 -1.87 15.22 32.29
N THR A 35 -1.17 16.04 31.50
CA THR A 35 -0.80 15.74 30.10
C THR A 35 -0.07 14.40 29.94
N TRP A 36 0.70 13.98 30.95
CA TRP A 36 1.35 12.67 30.97
C TRP A 36 0.33 11.53 31.01
N LEU A 37 -0.71 11.68 31.83
CA LEU A 37 -1.78 10.71 31.98
C LEU A 37 -2.63 10.64 30.71
N GLU A 38 -2.85 11.78 30.05
CA GLU A 38 -3.53 11.82 28.76
C GLU A 38 -2.78 11.06 27.67
N SER A 39 -1.47 11.31 27.58
CA SER A 39 -0.58 10.61 26.65
C SER A 39 -0.57 9.10 26.90
N LEU A 40 -0.59 8.69 28.17
CA LEU A 40 -0.66 7.28 28.55
C LEU A 40 -1.99 6.64 28.12
N TYR A 41 -3.12 7.33 28.29
CA TYR A 41 -4.42 6.80 27.89
C TYR A 41 -4.52 6.69 26.36
N MET A 42 -4.00 7.68 25.61
CA MET A 42 -3.89 7.61 24.15
C MET A 42 -3.00 6.46 23.68
N LEU A 43 -1.88 6.21 24.39
CA LEU A 43 -1.00 5.08 24.10
C LEU A 43 -1.72 3.73 24.29
N ILE A 44 -2.44 3.56 25.41
CA ILE A 44 -3.21 2.34 25.70
C ILE A 44 -4.29 2.13 24.63
N LEU A 45 -5.02 3.19 24.27
CA LEU A 45 -6.03 3.14 23.22
C LEU A 45 -5.40 2.77 21.87
N GLY A 46 -4.31 3.42 21.47
CA GLY A 46 -3.59 3.14 20.22
C GLY A 46 -3.07 1.71 20.16
N LEU A 47 -2.56 1.17 21.27
CA LEU A 47 -2.14 -0.22 21.36
C LEU A 47 -3.33 -1.18 21.18
N GLY A 48 -4.46 -0.90 21.83
CA GLY A 48 -5.69 -1.68 21.67
C GLY A 48 -6.19 -1.70 20.24
N ILE A 49 -6.22 -0.54 19.57
CA ILE A 49 -6.61 -0.41 18.16
C ILE A 49 -5.66 -1.20 17.26
N GLY A 50 -4.34 -1.05 17.43
CA GLY A 50 -3.35 -1.77 16.63
C GLY A 50 -3.49 -3.28 16.74
N LEU A 51 -3.57 -3.79 17.97
CA LEU A 51 -3.77 -5.20 18.26
C LEU A 51 -5.09 -5.74 17.68
N ALA A 52 -6.19 -4.98 17.81
CA ALA A 52 -7.48 -5.41 17.30
C ALA A 52 -7.50 -5.49 15.76
N MET A 53 -6.93 -4.50 15.08
CA MET A 53 -6.89 -4.42 13.62
C MET A 53 -6.09 -5.58 13.01
N GLN A 54 -4.87 -5.80 13.48
CA GLN A 54 -3.99 -6.83 12.91
C GLN A 54 -4.59 -8.22 13.07
N VAL A 55 -5.22 -8.49 14.20
CA VAL A 55 -5.75 -9.80 14.50
C VAL A 55 -7.01 -10.11 13.71
N LEU A 56 -7.93 -9.14 13.55
CA LEU A 56 -9.18 -9.38 12.81
C LEU A 56 -8.91 -9.65 11.32
N THR A 57 -8.00 -8.89 10.70
CA THR A 57 -7.60 -9.09 9.30
C THR A 57 -6.99 -10.48 9.12
N ILE A 58 -6.06 -10.88 9.99
CA ILE A 58 -5.45 -12.21 9.95
C ILE A 58 -6.51 -13.30 10.06
N VAL A 59 -7.49 -13.17 10.98
CA VAL A 59 -8.55 -14.17 11.16
C VAL A 59 -9.39 -14.34 9.89
N VAL A 60 -9.83 -13.24 9.27
CA VAL A 60 -10.65 -13.31 8.05
C VAL A 60 -9.87 -13.92 6.90
N GLN A 61 -8.64 -13.44 6.68
CA GLN A 61 -7.75 -13.97 5.64
C GLN A 61 -7.40 -15.45 5.86
N ASN A 62 -7.45 -15.94 7.10
CA ASN A 62 -7.22 -17.33 7.42
C ASN A 62 -8.43 -18.24 7.19
N THR A 63 -9.63 -17.67 7.23
CA THR A 63 -10.89 -18.42 7.20
C THR A 63 -11.40 -18.66 5.78
N VAL A 64 -10.90 -17.92 4.80
CA VAL A 64 -11.33 -18.02 3.40
C VAL A 64 -10.30 -18.71 2.50
N PRO A 65 -10.74 -19.39 1.42
CA PRO A 65 -9.83 -19.85 0.36
C PRO A 65 -9.06 -18.69 -0.28
N TYR A 66 -7.86 -18.96 -0.79
CA TYR A 66 -7.01 -17.92 -1.41
C TYR A 66 -7.70 -17.22 -2.60
N ALA A 67 -8.53 -17.93 -3.36
CA ALA A 67 -9.31 -17.37 -4.46
C ALA A 67 -10.32 -16.30 -4.00
N ASP A 68 -10.81 -16.39 -2.76
CA ASP A 68 -11.81 -15.49 -2.20
C ASP A 68 -11.18 -14.43 -1.28
N LEU A 69 -9.85 -14.39 -1.18
CA LEU A 69 -9.12 -13.51 -0.27
C LEU A 69 -9.40 -12.04 -0.56
N GLY A 70 -9.49 -11.67 -1.84
CA GLY A 70 -9.85 -10.32 -2.27
C GLY A 70 -11.25 -9.92 -1.82
N THR A 71 -12.26 -10.75 -2.10
CA THR A 71 -13.65 -10.51 -1.67
C THR A 71 -13.78 -10.40 -0.15
N ALA A 72 -13.09 -11.27 0.59
CA ALA A 72 -13.10 -11.25 2.05
C ALA A 72 -12.44 -9.99 2.62
N THR A 73 -11.30 -9.58 2.06
CA THR A 73 -10.55 -8.38 2.50
C THR A 73 -11.31 -7.11 2.14
N SER A 74 -11.84 -7.00 0.92
CA SER A 74 -12.71 -5.89 0.52
C SER A 74 -13.98 -5.81 1.37
N GLY A 75 -14.57 -6.96 1.73
CA GLY A 75 -15.72 -7.01 2.65
C GLY A 75 -15.40 -6.45 4.03
N VAL A 76 -14.28 -6.86 4.63
CA VAL A 76 -13.81 -6.32 5.92
C VAL A 76 -13.58 -4.81 5.83
N THR A 77 -12.92 -4.35 4.78
CA THR A 77 -12.68 -2.92 4.56
C THR A 77 -14.00 -2.15 4.37
N PHE A 78 -14.94 -2.69 3.60
CA PHE A 78 -16.27 -2.09 3.40
C PHE A 78 -17.02 -1.92 4.72
N PHE A 79 -17.14 -2.96 5.54
CA PHE A 79 -17.81 -2.87 6.84
C PHE A 79 -17.08 -1.94 7.81
N ARG A 80 -15.75 -1.89 7.76
CA ARG A 80 -14.94 -0.95 8.57
C ARG A 80 -15.23 0.50 8.17
N THR A 81 -15.22 0.81 6.87
CA THR A 81 -15.53 2.14 6.37
C THR A 81 -16.96 2.54 6.71
N LEU A 82 -17.92 1.63 6.54
CA LEU A 82 -19.32 1.86 6.91
C LEU A 82 -19.48 2.12 8.41
N GLY A 83 -18.81 1.31 9.25
CA GLY A 83 -18.81 1.49 10.70
C GLY A 83 -18.13 2.79 11.15
N SER A 84 -17.04 3.20 10.51
CA SER A 84 -16.36 4.47 10.76
C SER A 84 -17.25 5.66 10.40
N ALA A 85 -17.88 5.65 9.23
CA ALA A 85 -18.79 6.71 8.81
C ALA A 85 -20.01 6.80 9.73
N PHE A 86 -20.64 5.65 10.04
CA PHE A 86 -21.79 5.59 10.94
C PHE A 86 -21.42 6.03 12.36
N GLY A 87 -20.31 5.54 12.92
CA GLY A 87 -19.81 5.92 14.23
C GLY A 87 -19.51 7.42 14.31
N THR A 88 -18.84 7.97 13.31
CA THR A 88 -18.53 9.40 13.24
C THR A 88 -19.79 10.25 13.18
N ALA A 89 -20.80 9.84 12.41
CA ALA A 89 -22.09 10.54 12.34
C ALA A 89 -22.85 10.50 13.68
N VAL A 90 -22.92 9.34 14.33
CA VAL A 90 -23.62 9.17 15.62
C VAL A 90 -22.91 9.95 16.72
N PHE A 91 -21.60 9.77 16.89
CA PHE A 91 -20.85 10.48 17.94
C PHE A 91 -20.71 11.97 17.65
N GLY A 92 -20.60 12.38 16.38
CA GLY A 92 -20.65 13.78 15.98
C GLY A 92 -22.01 14.43 16.28
N THR A 93 -23.11 13.71 16.08
CA THR A 93 -24.46 14.17 16.46
C THR A 93 -24.60 14.29 17.98
N LEU A 94 -24.15 13.29 18.74
CA LEU A 94 -24.11 13.35 20.21
C LEU A 94 -23.29 14.54 20.71
N TYR A 95 -22.11 14.74 20.12
CA TYR A 95 -21.23 15.86 20.44
C TYR A 95 -21.90 17.20 20.16
N SER A 96 -22.46 17.39 18.95
CA SER A 96 -23.11 18.65 18.58
C SER A 96 -24.32 18.94 19.45
N ASN A 97 -25.17 17.93 19.71
CA ASN A 97 -26.37 18.09 20.55
C ASN A 97 -26.02 18.49 21.99
N GLN A 98 -24.85 18.08 22.50
CA GLN A 98 -24.41 18.44 23.83
C GLN A 98 -23.60 19.75 23.87
N LEU A 99 -22.77 20.01 22.85
CA LEU A 99 -21.93 21.19 22.77
C LEU A 99 -22.75 22.47 22.55
N THR A 100 -23.72 22.46 21.63
CA THR A 100 -24.52 23.65 21.31
C THR A 100 -25.17 24.30 22.55
N PRO A 101 -25.90 23.57 23.42
CA PRO A 101 -26.49 24.17 24.61
C PRO A 101 -25.45 24.56 25.66
N ASN A 102 -24.40 23.75 25.86
CA ASN A 102 -23.34 24.03 26.83
C ASN A 102 -22.56 25.30 26.47
N LEU A 103 -22.22 25.45 25.18
CA LEU A 103 -21.51 26.61 24.66
C LEU A 103 -22.38 27.87 24.70
N THR A 104 -23.68 27.73 24.39
CA THR A 104 -24.64 28.86 24.48
C THR A 104 -24.76 29.37 25.92
N ALA A 105 -24.81 28.46 26.91
CA ALA A 105 -24.84 28.83 28.33
C ALA A 105 -23.54 29.56 28.74
N ALA A 106 -22.37 29.02 28.37
CA ALA A 106 -21.08 29.63 28.66
C ALA A 106 -20.93 31.03 28.02
N LEU A 107 -21.35 31.20 26.77
CA LEU A 107 -21.33 32.49 26.08
C LEU A 107 -22.27 33.52 26.73
N THR A 108 -23.41 33.06 27.25
CA THR A 108 -24.37 33.93 27.97
C THR A 108 -23.83 34.41 29.32
N GLU A 109 -22.99 33.60 29.98
CA GLU A 109 -22.31 33.94 31.23
C GLU A 109 -21.19 34.96 31.00
N VAL A 110 -20.41 34.80 29.94
CA VAL A 110 -19.26 35.66 29.62
C VAL A 110 -19.67 36.97 28.93
N ARG A 111 -20.82 37.02 28.23
CA ARG A 111 -21.46 38.17 27.54
C ARG A 111 -20.62 38.97 26.52
N VAL A 112 -19.32 38.71 26.38
CA VAL A 112 -18.38 39.59 25.66
C VAL A 112 -17.68 38.89 24.48
N VAL A 113 -17.80 37.57 24.34
CA VAL A 113 -17.11 36.78 23.30
C VAL A 113 -18.07 36.42 22.16
N SER A 114 -17.64 36.60 20.92
CA SER A 114 -18.43 36.18 19.75
C SER A 114 -18.42 34.64 19.62
N PRO A 115 -19.51 34.02 19.13
CA PRO A 115 -19.57 32.57 18.93
C PRO A 115 -18.46 32.01 18.02
N GLU A 116 -18.01 32.80 17.05
CA GLU A 116 -16.92 32.45 16.12
C GLU A 116 -15.56 32.42 16.84
N ALA A 117 -15.28 33.38 17.72
CA ALA A 117 -14.06 33.41 18.53
C ALA A 117 -14.02 32.28 19.56
N ALA A 118 -15.18 31.82 20.03
CA ALA A 118 -15.30 30.69 20.94
C ALA A 118 -15.16 29.32 20.27
N ALA A 119 -15.29 29.25 18.94
CA ALA A 119 -15.12 28.02 18.18
C ALA A 119 -13.67 27.78 17.73
N ASP A 120 -12.81 28.81 17.77
CA ASP A 120 -11.42 28.74 17.34
C ASP A 120 -10.45 28.53 18.52
N PRO A 121 -9.72 27.39 18.57
CA PRO A 121 -8.75 27.11 19.62
C PRO A 121 -7.61 28.13 19.75
N GLU A 122 -7.19 28.79 18.67
CA GLU A 122 -6.11 29.79 18.73
C GLU A 122 -6.61 31.10 19.34
N THR A 123 -7.79 31.55 18.91
CA THR A 123 -8.45 32.73 19.50
C THR A 123 -8.79 32.52 20.98
N LEU A 124 -9.20 31.31 21.37
CA LEU A 124 -9.49 30.96 22.77
C LEU A 124 -8.26 31.08 23.70
N ARG A 125 -7.05 30.73 23.23
CA ARG A 125 -5.81 30.85 24.03
C ARG A 125 -5.42 32.30 24.30
N GLY A 126 -5.88 33.23 23.47
CA GLY A 126 -5.61 34.67 23.62
C GLY A 126 -6.56 35.38 24.60
N LEU A 127 -7.62 34.72 25.06
CA LEU A 127 -8.61 35.32 25.95
C LEU A 127 -8.15 35.36 27.41
N PRO A 128 -8.61 36.34 28.21
CA PRO A 128 -8.45 36.33 29.66
C PRO A 128 -9.02 35.05 30.27
N ALA A 129 -8.36 34.50 31.30
CA ALA A 129 -8.76 33.23 31.92
C ALA A 129 -10.23 33.21 32.39
N GLU A 130 -10.75 34.33 32.88
CA GLU A 130 -12.15 34.47 33.30
C GLU A 130 -13.16 34.24 32.15
N GLN A 131 -12.76 34.47 30.89
CA GLN A 131 -13.60 34.28 29.70
C GLN A 131 -13.36 32.92 29.05
N ALA A 132 -12.12 32.43 29.10
CA ALA A 132 -11.73 31.15 28.49
C ALA A 132 -12.24 29.94 29.28
N VAL A 133 -12.21 30.01 30.62
CA VAL A 133 -12.58 28.87 31.49
C VAL A 133 -14.00 28.37 31.23
N PRO A 134 -15.07 29.19 31.24
CA PRO A 134 -16.43 28.71 30.95
C PRO A 134 -16.60 28.05 29.58
N ILE A 135 -15.82 28.49 28.57
CA ILE A 135 -15.88 27.92 27.22
C ILE A 135 -15.13 26.58 27.18
N ILE A 136 -13.91 26.51 27.70
CA ILE A 136 -13.14 25.26 27.86
C ILE A 136 -13.97 24.24 28.65
N ASP A 137 -14.69 24.73 29.66
CA ASP A 137 -15.56 23.96 30.52
C ASP A 137 -16.71 23.30 29.75
N ALA A 138 -17.36 24.06 28.87
CA ALA A 138 -18.42 23.58 27.98
C ALA A 138 -17.90 22.54 26.99
N TYR A 139 -16.70 22.74 26.41
CA TYR A 139 -16.05 21.75 25.55
C TYR A 139 -15.74 20.46 26.31
N ALA A 140 -15.09 20.56 27.48
CA ALA A 140 -14.73 19.41 28.30
C ALA A 140 -15.95 18.58 28.70
N MET A 141 -17.04 19.21 29.17
CA MET A 141 -18.28 18.50 29.52
C MET A 141 -18.92 17.79 28.33
N SER A 142 -18.84 18.39 27.14
CA SER A 142 -19.42 17.82 25.92
C SER A 142 -18.61 16.62 25.43
N ILE A 143 -17.29 16.71 25.49
CA ILE A 143 -16.38 15.59 25.17
C ILE A 143 -16.54 14.44 26.17
N GLU A 144 -16.60 14.74 27.47
CA GLU A 144 -16.83 13.75 28.52
C GLU A 144 -18.15 12.99 28.29
N HIS A 145 -19.21 13.70 27.90
CA HIS A 145 -20.50 13.09 27.57
C HIS A 145 -20.39 12.09 26.42
N VAL A 146 -19.66 12.44 25.35
CA VAL A 146 -19.44 11.54 24.21
C VAL A 146 -18.68 10.30 24.64
N PHE A 147 -17.58 10.44 25.39
CA PHE A 147 -16.80 9.30 25.85
C PHE A 147 -17.61 8.35 26.74
N ARG A 148 -18.55 8.86 27.55
CA ARG A 148 -19.45 8.03 28.34
C ARG A 148 -20.36 7.14 27.49
N TRP A 149 -20.74 7.60 26.29
CA TRP A 149 -21.46 6.79 25.29
C TRP A 149 -20.54 5.89 24.46
N VAL A 150 -19.27 6.22 24.32
CA VAL A 150 -18.28 5.36 23.66
C VAL A 150 -17.98 4.09 24.48
N VAL A 151 -17.97 4.18 25.82
CA VAL A 151 -17.74 3.04 26.73
C VAL A 151 -18.71 1.86 26.51
N PRO A 152 -20.05 2.03 26.51
CA PRO A 152 -20.96 0.91 26.27
C PRO A 152 -20.79 0.32 24.87
N VAL A 153 -20.51 1.13 23.85
CA VAL A 153 -20.21 0.63 22.49
C VAL A 153 -18.94 -0.22 22.48
N ALA A 154 -17.89 0.20 23.19
CA ALA A 154 -16.66 -0.56 23.34
C ALA A 154 -16.88 -1.89 24.08
N LEU A 155 -17.69 -1.88 25.14
CA LEU A 155 -18.07 -3.09 25.88
C LEU A 155 -18.87 -4.06 25.01
N ILE A 156 -19.80 -3.57 24.19
CA ILE A 156 -20.52 -4.40 23.21
C ILE A 156 -19.51 -5.03 22.24
N GLY A 157 -18.56 -4.25 21.70
CA GLY A 157 -17.50 -4.77 20.82
C GLY A 157 -16.65 -5.86 21.49
N PHE A 158 -16.29 -5.66 22.76
CA PHE A 158 -15.57 -6.65 23.56
C PHE A 158 -16.38 -7.94 23.78
N VAL A 159 -17.67 -7.82 24.08
CA VAL A 159 -18.57 -8.98 24.23
C VAL A 159 -18.72 -9.71 22.89
N VAL A 160 -18.88 -8.99 21.78
CA VAL A 160 -18.95 -9.58 20.43
C VAL A 160 -17.67 -10.35 20.10
N ALA A 161 -16.50 -9.84 20.50
CA ALA A 161 -15.22 -10.52 20.28
C ALA A 161 -15.15 -11.90 20.98
N TRP A 162 -15.88 -12.13 22.08
CA TRP A 162 -15.96 -13.44 22.72
C TRP A 162 -16.70 -14.49 21.90
N PHE A 163 -17.61 -14.07 21.01
CA PHE A 163 -18.36 -14.95 20.10
C PHE A 163 -17.59 -15.27 18.81
N LEU A 164 -16.39 -14.71 18.63
CA LEU A 164 -15.56 -15.00 17.47
C LEU A 164 -15.11 -16.47 17.49
N LYS A 165 -15.50 -17.21 16.45
CA LYS A 165 -15.24 -18.65 16.33
C LYS A 165 -13.76 -18.91 16.02
N GLU A 166 -13.16 -19.86 16.73
CA GLU A 166 -11.77 -20.28 16.52
C GLU A 166 -11.59 -20.96 15.15
N VAL A 167 -10.67 -20.45 14.33
CA VAL A 167 -10.25 -21.07 13.06
C VAL A 167 -8.73 -21.33 13.12
N PRO A 168 -8.26 -22.55 12.82
CA PRO A 168 -6.85 -22.92 12.95
C PRO A 168 -5.98 -22.20 11.92
N LEU A 169 -4.93 -21.52 12.39
CA LEU A 169 -4.05 -20.66 11.60
C LEU A 169 -3.34 -21.44 10.46
N ARG A 170 -3.80 -21.27 9.22
CA ARG A 170 -3.05 -21.61 8.00
C ARG A 170 -1.89 -20.62 7.73
N ASP A 171 -0.84 -21.07 7.03
CA ASP A 171 0.43 -20.36 6.71
C ASP A 171 0.30 -18.97 6.05
N SER A 172 -0.92 -18.54 5.70
CA SER A 172 -1.24 -17.25 5.05
C SER A 172 -1.05 -16.01 5.95
N ALA A 173 -0.85 -16.17 7.26
CA ALA A 173 -0.73 -15.05 8.21
C ALA A 173 0.55 -14.19 8.05
N ARG A 174 1.56 -14.63 7.30
CA ARG A 174 2.80 -13.85 7.05
C ARG A 174 2.65 -12.72 6.04
N THR A 175 1.66 -12.79 5.14
CA THR A 175 1.47 -11.82 4.05
C THR A 175 0.65 -10.59 4.51
N ALA A 176 -0.26 -10.78 5.46
CA ALA A 176 -1.16 -9.77 6.01
C ALA A 176 -0.46 -8.62 6.78
N ALA A 177 0.73 -8.89 7.31
CA ALA A 177 1.46 -7.94 8.15
C ALA A 177 2.00 -6.71 7.38
N GLY A 178 1.95 -6.73 6.04
CA GLY A 178 2.40 -5.64 5.18
C GLY A 178 1.37 -4.53 4.90
N GLU A 179 0.09 -4.73 5.24
CA GLU A 179 -1.02 -3.84 4.83
C GLU A 179 -1.46 -2.83 5.92
N VAL A 180 -0.68 -2.67 7.00
CA VAL A 180 -1.17 -2.11 8.27
C VAL A 180 -1.02 -0.57 8.41
N GLY A 181 -1.08 0.17 7.31
CA GLY A 181 -1.01 1.65 7.34
C GLY A 181 -2.32 2.39 7.04
N GLU A 182 -3.31 1.72 6.44
CA GLU A 182 -4.38 2.42 5.69
C GLU A 182 -5.59 2.89 6.53
N GLY A 183 -5.57 2.70 7.84
CA GLY A 183 -6.71 2.98 8.72
C GLY A 183 -7.13 4.46 8.81
N PHE A 184 -6.30 5.39 8.30
CA PHE A 184 -6.57 6.83 8.29
C PHE A 184 -6.54 7.46 6.87
N SER A 185 -6.51 6.65 5.82
CA SER A 185 -6.45 7.13 4.44
C SER A 185 -7.81 7.04 3.76
N ALA A 186 -8.18 8.06 2.98
CA ALA A 186 -9.33 7.99 2.07
C ALA A 186 -9.16 6.79 1.11
N PRO A 187 -10.23 6.04 0.80
CA PRO A 187 -10.14 4.82 0.00
C PRO A 187 -9.60 5.17 -1.39
N GLN A 188 -8.40 4.69 -1.72
CA GLN A 188 -7.87 4.74 -3.07
C GLN A 188 -8.09 3.39 -3.75
N SER A 189 -8.44 3.43 -5.03
CA SER A 189 -8.71 2.29 -5.92
C SER A 189 -7.45 1.51 -6.34
N ALA A 190 -6.46 1.34 -5.45
CA ALA A 190 -5.13 0.82 -5.80
C ALA A 190 -4.98 -0.72 -5.78
N ASP A 191 -5.98 -1.46 -5.29
CA ASP A 191 -5.84 -2.89 -4.95
C ASP A 191 -5.51 -3.80 -6.17
N ARG A 192 -5.95 -3.46 -7.39
CA ARG A 192 -5.77 -4.34 -8.58
C ARG A 192 -4.39 -4.28 -9.22
N ALA A 193 -3.78 -3.10 -9.29
CA ALA A 193 -2.45 -2.93 -9.87
C ALA A 193 -1.38 -3.58 -8.97
N ASP A 194 -1.54 -3.42 -7.66
CA ASP A 194 -0.64 -4.01 -6.67
C ASP A 194 -0.74 -5.54 -6.62
N LEU A 195 -1.96 -6.09 -6.75
CA LEU A 195 -2.15 -7.54 -6.86
C LEU A 195 -1.50 -8.11 -8.12
N LEU A 196 -1.61 -7.42 -9.27
CA LEU A 196 -0.95 -7.83 -10.50
C LEU A 196 0.57 -7.76 -10.37
N GLU A 197 1.12 -6.67 -9.82
CA GLU A 197 2.56 -6.52 -9.60
C GLU A 197 3.10 -7.62 -8.66
N ARG A 198 2.40 -7.90 -7.56
CA ARG A 198 2.77 -8.98 -6.61
C ARG A 198 2.72 -10.36 -7.27
N THR A 199 1.70 -10.64 -8.07
CA THR A 199 1.54 -11.93 -8.76
C THR A 199 2.63 -12.14 -9.80
N VAL A 200 2.97 -11.09 -10.55
CA VAL A 200 4.04 -11.13 -11.55
C VAL A 200 5.41 -11.25 -10.87
N ALA A 201 5.66 -10.51 -9.79
CA ALA A 201 6.90 -10.62 -9.01
C ALA A 201 7.11 -12.04 -8.46
N GLU A 202 6.05 -12.69 -7.97
CA GLU A 202 6.11 -14.07 -7.48
C GLU A 202 6.34 -15.08 -8.61
N ALA A 203 5.69 -14.89 -9.77
CA ALA A 203 5.91 -15.71 -10.95
C ALA A 203 7.38 -15.65 -11.43
N LEU A 204 7.97 -14.45 -11.43
CA LEU A 204 9.37 -14.22 -11.78
C LEU A 204 10.34 -14.83 -10.78
N ARG A 205 10.06 -14.67 -9.47
CA ARG A 205 10.89 -15.25 -8.40
C ARG A 205 10.96 -16.78 -8.53
N ARG A 206 9.82 -17.42 -8.78
CA ARG A 206 9.74 -18.88 -9.00
C ARG A 206 10.44 -19.33 -10.28
N ALA A 207 10.31 -18.56 -11.36
CA ALA A 207 11.00 -18.85 -12.61
C ALA A 207 12.51 -18.75 -12.45
N ARG A 208 13.00 -17.72 -11.75
CA ARG A 208 14.41 -17.50 -11.50
C ARG A 208 15.05 -18.60 -10.65
N ALA A 209 14.28 -19.20 -9.74
CA ALA A 209 14.72 -20.37 -8.98
C ALA A 209 14.97 -21.62 -9.86
N GLN A 210 14.42 -21.66 -11.08
CA GLN A 210 14.59 -22.76 -12.04
C GLN A 210 15.69 -22.47 -13.08
N GLY A 211 16.28 -21.26 -13.06
CA GLY A 211 17.35 -20.84 -13.94
C GLY A 211 17.16 -19.41 -14.48
N PRO A 212 18.13 -18.87 -15.23
CA PRO A 212 17.99 -17.58 -15.88
C PRO A 212 16.83 -17.63 -16.89
N VAL A 213 15.89 -16.68 -16.80
CA VAL A 213 14.70 -16.64 -17.68
C VAL A 213 15.04 -16.06 -19.06
N THR A 214 16.00 -15.14 -19.12
CA THR A 214 16.40 -14.40 -20.34
C THR A 214 16.76 -15.31 -21.52
N PRO A 215 17.57 -16.40 -21.38
CA PRO A 215 17.93 -17.27 -22.49
C PRO A 215 16.73 -17.99 -23.12
N ALA A 216 15.74 -18.42 -22.33
CA ALA A 216 14.55 -19.09 -22.85
C ALA A 216 13.67 -18.13 -23.64
N ILE A 217 13.55 -16.89 -23.17
CA ILE A 217 12.78 -15.84 -23.85
C ILE A 217 13.47 -15.40 -25.14
N LEU A 218 14.80 -15.28 -25.14
CA LEU A 218 15.55 -14.96 -26.37
C LEU A 218 15.50 -16.10 -27.39
N ALA A 219 15.47 -17.35 -26.95
CA ALA A 219 15.25 -18.50 -27.83
C ALA A 219 13.85 -18.47 -28.48
N ASP A 220 12.80 -18.14 -27.71
CA ASP A 220 11.42 -18.01 -28.20
C ASP A 220 11.21 -16.79 -29.11
N ALA A 221 11.92 -15.69 -28.86
CA ALA A 221 11.91 -14.51 -29.72
C ALA A 221 12.52 -14.78 -31.11
N GLY A 222 13.36 -15.81 -31.24
CA GLY A 222 14.03 -16.19 -32.48
C GLY A 222 15.14 -15.22 -32.92
N GLY A 223 15.93 -15.64 -33.91
CA GLY A 223 16.93 -14.79 -34.56
C GLY A 223 18.35 -14.86 -34.01
N GLY A 224 18.70 -15.87 -33.20
CA GLY A 224 20.09 -16.13 -32.77
C GLY A 224 20.70 -15.05 -31.87
N MET A 225 19.88 -14.18 -31.31
CA MET A 225 20.31 -13.00 -30.55
C MET A 225 20.96 -13.39 -29.22
N GLY A 226 22.16 -12.84 -28.97
CA GLY A 226 22.84 -12.96 -27.69
C GLY A 226 22.23 -12.05 -26.62
N ARG A 227 22.44 -12.38 -25.33
CA ARG A 227 21.97 -11.56 -24.19
C ARG A 227 22.47 -10.11 -24.26
N GLY A 228 23.73 -9.91 -24.66
CA GLY A 228 24.32 -8.58 -24.79
C GLY A 228 23.74 -7.75 -25.94
N GLU A 229 23.32 -8.38 -27.02
CA GLU A 229 22.68 -7.69 -28.16
C GLU A 229 21.26 -7.24 -27.79
N ALA A 230 20.50 -8.12 -27.12
CA ALA A 230 19.20 -7.76 -26.56
C ALA A 230 19.31 -6.62 -25.55
N TRP A 231 20.37 -6.62 -24.73
CA TRP A 231 20.67 -5.54 -23.79
C TRP A 231 20.90 -4.22 -24.51
N VAL A 232 21.76 -4.18 -25.53
CA VAL A 232 22.06 -2.95 -26.30
C VAL A 232 20.79 -2.38 -26.93
N LEU A 233 19.99 -3.21 -27.62
CA LEU A 233 18.76 -2.74 -28.23
C LEU A 233 17.77 -2.21 -27.18
N GLY A 234 17.70 -2.86 -26.01
CA GLY A 234 16.88 -2.42 -24.89
C GLY A 234 17.30 -1.05 -24.36
N GLN A 235 18.60 -0.83 -24.18
CA GLN A 235 19.14 0.45 -23.70
C GLN A 235 18.91 1.59 -24.69
N ILE A 236 19.04 1.34 -26.00
CA ILE A 236 18.75 2.33 -27.05
C ILE A 236 17.27 2.68 -27.05
N ALA A 237 16.38 1.69 -26.96
CA ALA A 237 14.94 1.91 -26.90
C ALA A 237 14.54 2.74 -25.66
N LEU A 238 15.10 2.40 -24.50
CA LEU A 238 14.84 3.08 -23.23
C LEU A 238 15.30 4.54 -23.26
N HIS A 239 16.54 4.79 -23.67
CA HIS A 239 17.10 6.14 -23.72
C HIS A 239 16.40 7.02 -24.76
N THR A 240 16.03 6.45 -25.91
CA THR A 240 15.21 7.15 -26.91
C THR A 240 13.85 7.53 -26.34
N ARG A 241 13.18 6.62 -25.59
CA ARG A 241 11.88 6.91 -24.98
C ARG A 241 11.95 7.96 -23.87
N LEU A 242 12.97 7.89 -23.01
CA LEU A 242 13.08 8.77 -21.84
C LEU A 242 13.68 10.14 -22.16
N ARG A 243 14.62 10.21 -23.11
CA ARG A 243 15.41 11.42 -23.40
C ARG A 243 15.27 11.91 -24.85
N GLY A 244 14.45 11.26 -25.66
CA GLY A 244 14.26 11.56 -27.09
C GLY A 244 15.39 11.07 -28.00
N ALA A 245 16.58 10.82 -27.46
CA ALA A 245 17.74 10.30 -28.20
C ALA A 245 18.61 9.41 -27.31
N ALA A 246 19.14 8.33 -27.87
CA ALA A 246 20.13 7.49 -27.21
C ALA A 246 21.55 7.89 -27.62
N ARG A 247 22.45 7.98 -26.63
CA ARG A 247 23.88 8.26 -26.81
C ARG A 247 24.69 7.16 -26.15
N LEU A 248 25.74 6.68 -26.79
CA LEU A 248 26.62 5.65 -26.22
C LEU A 248 27.23 6.13 -24.90
N SER A 249 27.73 7.36 -24.87
CA SER A 249 28.30 8.01 -23.69
C SER A 249 27.33 8.09 -22.51
N ALA A 250 26.05 8.41 -22.78
CA ALA A 250 25.02 8.45 -21.75
C ALA A 250 24.71 7.06 -21.18
N ILE A 251 24.69 6.03 -22.04
CA ILE A 251 24.47 4.64 -21.64
C ILE A 251 25.67 4.13 -20.81
N ALA A 252 26.90 4.34 -21.30
CA ALA A 252 28.14 4.02 -20.59
C ALA A 252 28.19 4.67 -19.19
N ALA A 253 27.91 5.98 -19.12
CA ALA A 253 27.89 6.72 -17.86
C ALA A 253 26.83 6.20 -16.88
N ALA A 254 25.63 5.84 -17.36
CA ALA A 254 24.56 5.29 -16.53
C ALA A 254 24.97 3.97 -15.86
N HIS A 255 25.74 3.14 -16.55
CA HIS A 255 26.20 1.83 -16.07
C HIS A 255 27.60 1.85 -15.43
N ARG A 256 28.23 3.03 -15.32
CA ARG A 256 29.61 3.22 -14.81
C ARG A 256 30.63 2.36 -15.54
N LEU A 257 30.44 2.17 -16.84
CA LEU A 257 31.35 1.43 -17.72
C LEU A 257 32.06 2.40 -18.66
N PRO A 258 33.35 2.15 -18.99
CA PRO A 258 34.01 2.82 -20.10
C PRO A 258 33.31 2.51 -21.43
N GLU A 259 33.29 3.46 -22.36
CA GLU A 259 32.63 3.30 -23.67
C GLU A 259 33.25 2.14 -24.48
N GLU A 260 34.55 1.92 -24.31
CA GLU A 260 35.34 0.89 -24.99
C GLU A 260 34.86 -0.53 -24.66
N VAL A 261 34.21 -0.72 -23.51
CA VAL A 261 33.62 -2.01 -23.10
C VAL A 261 32.34 -2.28 -23.87
N LEU A 262 31.59 -1.23 -24.22
CA LEU A 262 30.29 -1.33 -24.89
C LEU A 262 30.42 -1.33 -26.42
N GLU A 263 31.44 -0.68 -26.96
CA GLU A 263 31.71 -0.60 -28.41
C GLU A 263 31.59 -1.95 -29.14
N PRO A 264 32.16 -3.08 -28.66
CA PRO A 264 32.06 -4.37 -29.37
C PRO A 264 30.64 -4.93 -29.43
N PHE A 265 29.75 -4.55 -28.50
CA PHE A 265 28.35 -4.95 -28.52
C PHE A 265 27.54 -4.08 -29.47
N PHE A 266 27.75 -2.76 -29.44
CA PHE A 266 27.14 -1.82 -30.38
C PHE A 266 27.57 -2.09 -31.83
N ALA A 267 28.85 -2.38 -32.06
CA ALA A 267 29.36 -2.74 -33.38
C ALA A 267 28.72 -4.02 -33.93
N ARG A 268 28.44 -5.02 -33.09
CA ARG A 268 27.77 -6.26 -33.50
C ARG A 268 26.32 -6.05 -33.94
N VAL A 269 25.54 -5.29 -33.17
CA VAL A 269 24.15 -4.99 -33.55
C VAL A 269 24.08 -4.03 -34.74
N ALA A 270 25.07 -3.15 -34.91
CA ALA A 270 25.19 -2.31 -36.10
C ALA A 270 25.56 -3.14 -37.35
N ALA A 271 26.49 -4.08 -37.23
CA ALA A 271 26.83 -5.01 -38.32
C ALA A 271 25.66 -5.91 -38.71
N ALA A 272 24.77 -6.24 -37.76
CA ALA A 272 23.52 -6.94 -38.01
C ALA A 272 22.43 -6.06 -38.64
N GLY A 273 22.70 -4.77 -38.88
CA GLY A 273 21.77 -3.81 -39.46
C GLY A 273 20.62 -3.42 -38.52
N GLN A 274 20.74 -3.69 -37.22
CA GLN A 274 19.71 -3.42 -36.20
C GLN A 274 19.83 -2.03 -35.60
N VAL A 275 21.02 -1.44 -35.68
CA VAL A 275 21.36 -0.15 -35.08
C VAL A 275 22.13 0.70 -36.08
N GLU A 276 21.78 1.97 -36.15
CA GLU A 276 22.53 3.00 -36.86
C GLU A 276 23.30 3.84 -35.83
N ILE A 277 24.63 3.86 -35.94
CA ILE A 277 25.53 4.62 -35.06
C ILE A 277 25.90 5.91 -35.81
N GLY A 278 25.33 7.03 -35.38
CA GLY A 278 25.69 8.37 -35.83
C GLY A 278 26.87 8.96 -35.04
N ALA A 279 27.19 10.23 -35.31
CA ALA A 279 28.33 10.91 -34.68
C ALA A 279 28.13 11.18 -33.17
N ASP A 280 26.89 11.40 -32.72
CA ASP A 280 26.55 11.68 -31.31
C ASP A 280 25.37 10.81 -30.82
N GLU A 281 24.58 10.24 -31.73
CA GLU A 281 23.37 9.50 -31.41
C GLU A 281 23.37 8.10 -32.02
N VAL A 282 22.76 7.18 -31.30
CA VAL A 282 22.56 5.80 -31.72
C VAL A 282 21.06 5.57 -31.86
N ARG A 283 20.62 5.01 -32.99
CA ARG A 283 19.19 4.79 -33.27
C ARG A 283 18.93 3.35 -33.68
N LEU A 284 17.74 2.85 -33.31
CA LEU A 284 17.26 1.56 -33.82
C LEU A 284 16.86 1.74 -35.28
N THR A 285 17.25 0.78 -36.12
CA THR A 285 16.70 0.67 -37.48
C THR A 285 15.33 -0.02 -37.41
N PRO A 286 14.53 -0.01 -38.50
CA PRO A 286 13.28 -0.79 -38.55
C PRO A 286 13.49 -2.28 -38.26
N ALA A 287 14.67 -2.83 -38.61
CA ALA A 287 15.03 -4.21 -38.28
C ALA A 287 15.31 -4.41 -36.78
N GLY A 288 15.94 -3.43 -36.12
CA GLY A 288 16.15 -3.42 -34.67
C GLY A 288 14.85 -3.27 -33.88
N GLU A 289 13.96 -2.39 -34.34
CA GLU A 289 12.62 -2.24 -33.75
C GLU A 289 11.81 -3.54 -33.87
N ALA A 290 11.75 -4.14 -35.07
CA ALA A 290 11.05 -5.41 -35.27
C ALA A 290 11.62 -6.56 -34.40
N GLN A 291 12.92 -6.55 -34.15
CA GLN A 291 13.56 -7.53 -33.27
C GLN A 291 13.21 -7.28 -31.79
N MET A 292 13.15 -6.02 -31.36
CA MET A 292 12.70 -5.64 -30.02
C MET A 292 11.23 -6.03 -29.78
N ASP A 293 10.38 -5.84 -30.79
CA ASP A 293 8.97 -6.22 -30.74
C ASP A 293 8.79 -7.74 -30.59
N ARG A 294 9.64 -8.54 -31.26
CA ARG A 294 9.69 -10.00 -31.06
C ARG A 294 10.06 -10.38 -29.63
N VAL A 295 11.05 -9.70 -29.04
CA VAL A 295 11.45 -9.94 -27.64
C VAL A 295 10.33 -9.56 -26.67
N ARG A 296 9.64 -8.44 -26.88
CA ARG A 296 8.47 -8.04 -26.08
C ARG A 296 7.31 -9.03 -26.23
N ALA A 297 7.07 -9.54 -27.43
CA ALA A 297 6.06 -10.56 -27.68
C ALA A 297 6.39 -11.89 -26.97
N ALA A 298 7.66 -12.31 -26.96
CA ALA A 298 8.12 -13.49 -26.22
C ALA A 298 7.93 -13.34 -24.71
N TRP A 299 8.30 -12.19 -24.14
CA TRP A 299 8.03 -11.86 -22.73
C TRP A 299 6.54 -11.93 -22.38
N ARG A 300 5.67 -11.39 -23.23
CA ARG A 300 4.21 -11.43 -23.04
C ARG A 300 3.67 -12.86 -23.05
N ARG A 301 4.05 -13.68 -24.04
CA ARG A 301 3.63 -15.08 -24.10
C ARG A 301 4.07 -15.83 -22.85
N TRP A 302 5.32 -15.65 -22.45
CA TRP A 302 5.87 -16.26 -21.25
C TRP A 302 5.09 -15.87 -19.98
N LEU A 303 4.78 -14.57 -19.81
CA LEU A 303 3.98 -14.09 -18.68
C LEU A 303 2.55 -14.69 -18.70
N ARG A 304 1.90 -14.74 -19.87
CA ARG A 304 0.55 -15.34 -19.99
C ARG A 304 0.52 -16.81 -19.60
N GLU A 305 1.45 -17.60 -20.13
CA GLU A 305 1.56 -19.03 -19.81
C GLU A 305 1.82 -19.25 -18.32
N ARG A 306 2.71 -18.45 -17.73
CA ARG A 306 3.11 -18.62 -16.34
C ARG A 306 2.02 -18.20 -15.34
N LEU A 307 1.22 -17.20 -15.71
CA LEU A 307 0.12 -16.68 -14.89
C LEU A 307 -1.18 -17.46 -15.08
N GLN A 308 -1.23 -18.46 -15.99
CA GLN A 308 -2.44 -19.25 -16.29
C GLN A 308 -3.66 -18.35 -16.59
N LEU A 309 -3.44 -17.23 -17.27
CA LEU A 309 -4.49 -16.26 -17.58
C LEU A 309 -5.47 -16.91 -18.58
N ALA A 310 -6.68 -17.21 -18.13
CA ALA A 310 -7.76 -17.71 -18.97
C ALA A 310 -8.33 -16.57 -19.83
N ASP A 311 -8.76 -16.91 -21.04
CA ASP A 311 -9.26 -15.93 -22.02
C ASP A 311 -10.71 -15.47 -21.73
N ASP A 312 -11.31 -15.94 -20.64
CA ASP A 312 -12.75 -15.92 -20.39
C ASP A 312 -13.28 -14.66 -19.67
N GLY A 313 -12.53 -13.55 -19.66
CA GLY A 313 -12.88 -12.28 -18.97
C GLY A 313 -13.61 -11.22 -19.82
N ASP A 314 -14.15 -10.16 -19.19
CA ASP A 314 -14.74 -8.98 -19.86
C ASP A 314 -13.69 -8.37 -20.83
N PRO A 315 -14.07 -8.02 -22.07
CA PRO A 315 -13.17 -7.36 -23.04
C PRO A 315 -12.37 -6.18 -22.48
N ARG A 316 -12.94 -5.39 -21.57
CA ARG A 316 -12.23 -4.25 -20.95
C ARG A 316 -11.15 -4.68 -19.96
N ASP A 317 -11.39 -5.77 -19.22
CA ASP A 317 -10.40 -6.32 -18.30
C ASP A 317 -9.23 -6.96 -19.07
N ARG A 318 -9.51 -7.54 -20.25
CA ARG A 318 -8.47 -8.04 -21.17
C ARG A 318 -7.58 -6.92 -21.68
N GLU A 319 -8.15 -5.78 -22.05
CA GLU A 319 -7.39 -4.62 -22.53
C GLU A 319 -6.48 -4.04 -21.44
N LEU A 320 -7.01 -3.88 -20.21
CA LEU A 320 -6.23 -3.42 -19.06
C LEU A 320 -5.11 -4.38 -18.67
N LEU A 321 -5.37 -5.69 -18.73
CA LEU A 321 -4.37 -6.72 -18.49
C LEU A 321 -3.25 -6.69 -19.53
N GLU A 322 -3.58 -6.56 -20.82
CA GLU A 322 -2.59 -6.44 -21.89
C GLU A 322 -1.74 -5.17 -21.71
N GLN A 323 -2.36 -4.03 -21.38
CA GLN A 323 -1.63 -2.79 -21.07
C GLN A 323 -0.68 -2.96 -19.88
N ALA A 324 -1.12 -3.65 -18.82
CA ALA A 324 -0.29 -3.87 -17.65
C ALA A 324 0.83 -4.89 -17.91
N LEU A 325 0.58 -5.94 -18.69
CA LEU A 325 1.61 -6.87 -19.15
C LEU A 325 2.65 -6.15 -20.02
N ASP A 326 2.25 -5.21 -20.86
CA ASP A 326 3.18 -4.37 -21.65
C ASP A 326 4.05 -3.49 -20.74
N VAL A 327 3.47 -2.83 -19.73
CA VAL A 327 4.22 -2.03 -18.76
C VAL A 327 5.22 -2.91 -18.01
N ILE A 328 4.80 -4.09 -17.56
CA ILE A 328 5.66 -4.98 -16.79
C ILE A 328 6.74 -5.62 -17.67
N ALA A 329 6.42 -6.05 -18.89
CA ALA A 329 7.42 -6.56 -19.83
C ALA A 329 8.51 -5.52 -20.11
N ASN A 330 8.13 -4.24 -20.25
CA ASN A 330 9.09 -3.15 -20.39
C ASN A 330 9.93 -2.97 -19.12
N LYS A 331 9.31 -2.95 -17.93
CA LYS A 331 10.02 -2.84 -16.65
C LYS A 331 10.99 -4.01 -16.40
N LEU A 332 10.63 -5.22 -16.82
CA LEU A 332 11.45 -6.42 -16.66
C LEU A 332 12.61 -6.49 -17.64
N LEU A 333 12.40 -6.01 -18.87
CA LEU A 333 13.49 -5.72 -19.76
C LEU A 333 14.43 -4.72 -19.08
N ASP A 334 13.95 -3.67 -18.44
CA ASP A 334 14.85 -2.73 -17.76
C ASP A 334 15.59 -3.33 -16.54
N GLU A 335 14.90 -4.07 -15.65
CA GLU A 335 15.48 -4.62 -14.41
C GLU A 335 16.45 -5.78 -14.63
N GLN A 336 16.15 -6.74 -15.52
CA GLN A 336 17.09 -7.86 -15.78
C GLN A 336 18.37 -7.42 -16.48
N LEU A 337 18.36 -6.22 -17.06
CA LEU A 337 19.49 -5.60 -17.75
C LEU A 337 20.35 -4.75 -16.79
N HIS A 338 20.04 -4.74 -15.48
CA HIS A 338 20.83 -4.12 -14.42
C HIS A 338 21.61 -5.12 -13.54
N GLU A 339 21.45 -6.43 -13.74
CA GLU A 339 22.30 -7.38 -13.01
C GLU A 339 23.68 -7.44 -13.66
N PRO A 340 24.74 -6.92 -13.00
CA PRO A 340 26.07 -7.07 -13.51
C PRO A 340 26.38 -8.55 -13.63
N GLU A 341 27.02 -8.93 -14.73
CA GLU A 341 27.76 -10.19 -14.80
C GLU A 341 28.55 -10.32 -13.50
N ALA A 342 28.23 -11.33 -12.70
CA ALA A 342 29.22 -11.88 -11.80
C ALA A 342 30.33 -12.36 -12.74
N VAL A 343 31.33 -11.49 -12.95
CA VAL A 343 32.50 -11.76 -13.77
C VAL A 343 33.09 -13.05 -13.22
N ALA A 344 32.85 -14.13 -13.94
CA ALA A 344 33.50 -15.40 -13.70
C ALA A 344 34.94 -15.21 -14.13
N VAL A 345 35.74 -14.60 -13.25
CA VAL A 345 37.19 -14.70 -13.31
C VAL A 345 37.52 -16.16 -13.02
N ARG A 346 37.81 -16.92 -14.08
CA ARG A 346 38.56 -18.16 -14.01
C ARG A 346 39.65 -18.16 -15.05
#